data_AF-Q7NKB2-F1
#
_entry.id   AF-Q7NKB2-F1
#
_cell.length_a   1.000
_cell.length_b   1.000
_cell.length_c   1.000
_cell.angle_alpha   90.00
_cell.angle_beta   90.00
_cell.angle_gamma   90.00
#
_symmetry.space_group_name_H-M   'P 1'
#
loop_
_entity.id
_entity.type
_entity.pdbx_description
1 polymer ?
#
loop_
_entity_poly.entity_id
_entity_poly.type
_entity_poly.pdbx_seq_one_letter_code
_entity_poly.pdbx_strand_id
1 'polypeptide(L)'
;MYSIDNRDFITERKDLPQSSVGAPCPAAIFGEHFLHLAYYLEEREEGWDGSSVHIADVHSQGEPCALVLFTDAIAHLFGPPNDEAFAGHPLAQRGLEPYAVFEVENSSWIWALERMHTVHPNYRPEQFAKYKHFIFAFHDSTFECIARLEWQSRLS
;
A
#
# COMPACT_ATOMS: atom_id res chain seq x y z
N MET A 1 -9.71 9.71 -8.88
CA MET A 1 -8.31 10.16 -8.90
C MET A 1 -8.25 11.49 -8.17
N TYR A 2 -7.48 11.59 -7.08
CA TYR A 2 -7.30 12.82 -6.32
C TYR A 2 -6.19 13.67 -6.95
N SER A 3 -6.25 14.98 -6.79
CA SER A 3 -5.17 15.87 -7.22
C SER A 3 -4.15 16.00 -6.11
N ILE A 4 -2.88 15.88 -6.46
CA ILE A 4 -1.77 15.94 -5.51
C ILE A 4 -1.27 17.37 -5.39
N ASP A 5 -1.07 17.84 -4.16
CA ASP A 5 -0.51 19.15 -3.85
C ASP A 5 1.00 19.03 -3.52
N ASN A 6 1.72 20.15 -3.48
CA ASN A 6 3.15 20.19 -3.20
C ASN A 6 3.53 19.88 -1.74
N ARG A 7 2.55 19.81 -0.84
CA ARG A 7 2.68 19.45 0.57
C ARG A 7 2.68 17.94 0.79
N ASP A 8 2.12 17.17 -0.13
CA ASP A 8 2.19 15.71 -0.06
C ASP A 8 3.64 15.26 -0.23
N PHE A 9 4.18 14.58 0.77
CA PHE A 9 5.45 13.89 0.68
C PHE A 9 5.30 12.48 1.22
N ILE A 10 6.25 11.62 0.86
CA ILE A 10 6.18 10.20 1.18
C ILE A 10 7.31 9.81 2.11
N THR A 11 7.02 8.86 2.98
CA THR A 11 7.99 8.21 3.86
C THR A 11 7.88 6.71 3.63
N GLU A 12 9.00 6.06 3.29
CA GLU A 12 9.07 4.61 3.12
C GLU A 12 8.85 3.90 4.47
N ARG A 13 7.98 2.88 4.47
CA ARG A 13 7.62 2.07 5.63
C ARG A 13 8.43 0.77 5.67
N LYS A 14 9.70 0.89 6.07
CA LYS A 14 10.65 -0.23 6.20
C LYS A 14 10.30 -1.25 7.28
N ASP A 15 9.35 -0.91 8.14
CA ASP A 15 8.78 -1.80 9.14
C ASP A 15 7.73 -2.76 8.56
N LEU A 16 7.24 -2.50 7.34
CA LEU A 16 6.36 -3.39 6.60
C LEU A 16 7.18 -4.32 5.68
N PRO A 17 6.75 -5.58 5.52
CA PRO A 17 7.53 -6.55 4.77
C PRO A 17 7.48 -6.26 3.27
N GLN A 18 8.62 -6.43 2.60
CA GLN A 18 8.73 -6.21 1.16
C GLN A 18 7.95 -7.29 0.38
N SER A 19 7.23 -6.89 -0.66
CA SER A 19 6.60 -7.83 -1.57
C SER A 19 7.64 -8.48 -2.50
N SER A 20 7.31 -9.66 -3.03
CA SER A 20 8.08 -10.29 -4.10
C SER A 20 8.26 -9.33 -5.26
N VAL A 21 9.49 -9.21 -5.78
CA VAL A 21 9.78 -8.38 -6.95
C VAL A 21 9.31 -9.03 -8.24
N GLY A 22 9.15 -10.37 -8.27
CA GLY A 22 8.77 -11.10 -9.48
C GLY A 22 7.26 -11.34 -9.58
N ALA A 23 6.65 -11.89 -8.53
CA ALA A 23 5.24 -12.29 -8.55
C ALA A 23 4.57 -12.01 -7.20
N PRO A 24 4.32 -10.73 -6.85
CA PRO A 24 3.73 -10.38 -5.56
C PRO A 24 2.27 -10.83 -5.41
N CYS A 25 1.56 -11.05 -6.53
CA CYS A 25 0.17 -11.52 -6.60
C CYS A 25 -0.76 -10.88 -5.54
N PRO A 26 -0.83 -9.53 -5.48
CA PRO A 26 -1.60 -8.86 -4.45
C PRO A 26 -3.09 -9.20 -4.55
N ALA A 27 -3.70 -9.49 -3.40
CA ALA A 27 -5.13 -9.74 -3.28
C ALA A 27 -5.69 -8.94 -2.09
N ALA A 28 -6.81 -8.25 -2.32
CA ALA A 28 -7.47 -7.45 -1.29
C ALA A 28 -8.91 -7.91 -1.05
N ILE A 29 -9.32 -7.98 0.21
CA ILE A 29 -10.71 -8.16 0.63
C ILE A 29 -11.10 -6.94 1.47
N PHE A 30 -12.24 -6.33 1.14
CA PHE A 30 -12.72 -5.12 1.78
C PHE A 30 -14.19 -5.26 2.19
N GLY A 31 -14.53 -4.63 3.32
CA GLY A 31 -15.87 -4.39 3.79
C GLY A 31 -15.98 -2.99 4.39
N GLU A 32 -17.12 -2.63 4.98
CA GLU A 32 -17.37 -1.26 5.47
C GLU A 32 -16.37 -0.78 6.54
N HIS A 33 -15.72 -1.69 7.26
CA HIS A 33 -14.83 -1.36 8.40
C HIS A 33 -13.47 -2.05 8.36
N PHE A 34 -13.21 -2.90 7.36
CA PHE A 34 -11.98 -3.66 7.28
C PHE A 34 -11.44 -3.67 5.85
N LEU A 35 -10.12 -3.69 5.75
CA LEU A 35 -9.42 -4.02 4.52
C LEU A 35 -8.25 -4.93 4.87
N HIS A 36 -8.18 -6.07 4.19
CA HIS A 36 -7.09 -7.02 4.32
C HIS A 36 -6.38 -7.12 2.98
N LEU A 37 -5.08 -6.85 2.99
CA LEU A 37 -4.21 -6.94 1.82
C LEU A 37 -3.23 -8.10 2.02
N ALA A 38 -3.28 -9.09 1.14
CA ALA A 38 -2.35 -10.19 1.11
C ALA A 38 -1.45 -10.09 -0.13
N TYR A 39 -0.18 -10.46 0.02
CA TYR A 39 0.78 -10.56 -1.07
C TYR A 39 1.94 -11.49 -0.70
N TYR A 40 2.60 -12.06 -1.71
CA TYR A 40 3.80 -12.88 -1.50
C TYR A 40 4.99 -12.01 -1.11
N LEU A 41 5.80 -12.51 -0.17
CA LEU A 41 6.99 -11.84 0.30
C LEU A 41 8.17 -12.07 -0.65
N GLU A 42 9.11 -11.13 -0.66
CA GLU A 42 10.42 -11.40 -1.25
C GLU A 42 11.20 -12.35 -0.33
N GLU A 43 11.39 -13.58 -0.77
CA GLU A 43 12.33 -14.53 -0.16
C GLU A 43 13.62 -14.58 -0.97
N ARG A 44 14.74 -14.28 -0.31
CA ARG A 44 16.07 -14.50 -0.87
C ARG A 44 16.87 -15.36 0.06
N GLU A 45 17.44 -16.44 -0.48
CA GLU A 45 18.42 -17.22 0.24
C GLU A 45 19.61 -16.33 0.64
N GLU A 46 20.11 -16.50 1.87
CA GLU A 46 21.31 -15.77 2.31
C GLU A 46 22.49 -16.08 1.37
N GLY A 47 23.07 -15.03 0.78
CA GLY A 47 24.19 -15.17 -0.15
C GLY A 47 23.81 -15.46 -1.60
N TRP A 48 22.53 -15.34 -1.95
CA TRP A 48 22.07 -15.46 -3.34
C TRP A 48 22.83 -14.50 -4.28
N ASP A 49 23.39 -15.03 -5.36
CA ASP A 49 24.27 -14.33 -6.30
C ASP A 49 23.56 -13.90 -7.60
N GLY A 50 22.24 -14.14 -7.70
CA GLY A 50 21.45 -13.81 -8.89
C GLY A 50 21.42 -14.91 -9.96
N SER A 51 22.06 -16.06 -9.74
CA SER A 51 22.18 -17.11 -10.76
C SER A 51 20.99 -18.09 -10.83
N SER A 52 20.14 -18.11 -9.81
CA SER A 52 18.94 -18.97 -9.73
C SER A 52 17.67 -18.13 -9.66
N VAL A 53 16.55 -18.64 -10.19
CA VAL A 53 15.23 -18.01 -10.10
C VAL A 53 14.28 -18.96 -9.40
N HIS A 54 13.61 -18.49 -8.35
CA HIS A 54 12.49 -19.19 -7.73
C HIS A 54 11.22 -18.94 -8.56
N ILE A 55 10.60 -20.01 -9.06
CA ILE A 55 9.37 -19.92 -9.85
C ILE A 55 8.23 -20.46 -9.00
N ALA A 56 7.34 -19.57 -8.58
CA ALA A 56 6.08 -19.92 -7.95
C ALA A 56 4.97 -20.00 -9.03
N ASP A 57 4.21 -21.10 -9.03
CA ASP A 57 3.05 -21.28 -9.92
C ASP A 57 1.78 -21.60 -9.13
N VAL A 58 0.68 -21.91 -9.82
CA VAL A 58 -0.62 -22.23 -9.20
C VAL A 58 -0.62 -23.49 -8.32
N HIS A 59 0.43 -24.30 -8.39
CA HIS A 59 0.62 -25.51 -7.61
C HIS A 59 1.67 -25.35 -6.50
N SER A 60 2.44 -24.27 -6.51
CA SER A 60 3.34 -23.92 -5.41
C SER A 60 2.59 -23.80 -4.10
N GLN A 61 3.19 -24.34 -3.03
CA GLN A 61 2.64 -24.32 -1.68
C GLN A 61 3.71 -23.86 -0.70
N GLY A 62 3.27 -23.21 0.38
CA GLY A 62 4.17 -22.77 1.44
C GLY A 62 4.93 -21.47 1.13
N GLU A 63 4.60 -20.78 0.04
CA GLU A 63 5.17 -19.47 -0.25
C GLU A 63 4.85 -18.49 0.90
N PRO A 64 5.86 -17.77 1.42
CA PRO A 64 5.64 -16.80 2.48
C PRO A 64 4.70 -15.69 1.98
N CYS A 65 3.71 -15.34 2.78
CA CYS A 65 2.82 -14.22 2.46
C CYS A 65 2.67 -13.27 3.64
N ALA A 66 2.59 -11.98 3.34
CA ALA A 66 2.09 -10.99 4.28
C ALA A 66 0.57 -10.98 4.25
N LEU A 67 -0.01 -10.72 5.43
CA LEU A 67 -1.39 -10.28 5.56
C LEU A 67 -1.41 -8.96 6.34
N VAL A 68 -1.60 -7.85 5.63
CA VAL A 68 -1.68 -6.51 6.23
C VAL A 68 -3.14 -6.19 6.54
N LEU A 69 -3.41 -5.92 7.82
CA LEU A 69 -4.74 -5.64 8.32
C LEU A 69 -4.92 -4.14 8.55
N PHE A 70 -5.88 -3.54 7.86
CA PHE A 70 -6.28 -2.16 8.05
C PHE A 70 -7.65 -2.10 8.72
N THR A 71 -7.77 -1.24 9.73
CA THR A 71 -9.03 -0.95 10.40
C THR A 71 -9.57 0.39 9.93
N ASP A 72 -10.90 0.55 9.96
CA ASP A 72 -11.57 1.77 9.52
C ASP A 72 -11.15 2.21 8.10
N ALA A 73 -10.94 1.29 7.16
CA ALA A 73 -10.58 1.67 5.79
C ALA A 73 -11.76 2.43 5.13
N ILE A 74 -11.51 3.67 4.69
CA ILE A 74 -12.56 4.56 4.13
C ILE A 74 -12.43 4.77 2.62
N ALA A 75 -11.28 4.47 2.03
CA ALA A 75 -11.07 4.54 0.59
C ALA A 75 -9.90 3.64 0.17
N HIS A 76 -9.96 3.13 -1.07
CA HIS A 76 -8.85 2.40 -1.68
C HIS A 76 -8.83 2.59 -3.20
N LEU A 77 -7.65 2.41 -3.79
CA LEU A 77 -7.42 2.31 -5.22
C LEU A 77 -6.56 1.06 -5.45
N PHE A 78 -6.87 0.29 -6.49
CA PHE A 78 -6.08 -0.87 -6.85
C PHE A 78 -6.03 -1.01 -8.37
N GLY A 79 -4.83 -0.97 -8.94
CA GLY A 79 -4.63 -1.02 -10.37
C GLY A 79 -3.35 -0.30 -10.80
N PRO A 80 -3.35 0.52 -11.86
CA PRO A 80 -2.14 1.16 -12.36
C PRO A 80 -1.58 2.23 -11.39
N PRO A 81 -0.28 2.56 -11.48
CA PRO A 81 0.70 2.02 -12.44
C PRO A 81 1.32 0.68 -12.01
N ASN A 82 1.90 -0.03 -12.98
CA ASN A 82 2.90 -1.08 -12.76
C ASN A 82 4.30 -0.45 -12.66
N ASP A 83 5.32 -1.26 -12.40
CA ASP A 83 6.72 -0.84 -12.28
C ASP A 83 7.28 -0.20 -13.58
N GLU A 84 6.91 -0.69 -14.75
CA GLU A 84 7.34 -0.14 -16.05
C GLU A 84 6.77 1.26 -16.32
N ALA A 85 5.57 1.54 -15.80
CA ALA A 85 4.88 2.82 -15.94
C ALA A 85 4.94 3.67 -14.66
N PHE A 86 5.81 3.31 -13.71
CA PHE A 86 5.78 3.87 -12.35
C PHE A 86 6.10 5.38 -12.31
N ALA A 87 6.88 5.87 -13.26
CA ALA A 87 7.13 7.31 -13.45
C ALA A 87 5.85 8.13 -13.74
N GLY A 88 4.77 7.47 -14.16
CA GLY A 88 3.45 8.08 -14.34
C GLY A 88 2.67 8.28 -13.03
N HIS A 89 3.12 7.69 -11.91
CA HIS A 89 2.50 7.93 -10.61
C HIS A 89 2.67 9.41 -10.22
N PRO A 90 1.62 10.12 -9.75
CA PRO A 90 1.74 11.54 -9.43
C PRO A 90 2.69 11.85 -8.24
N LEU A 91 3.09 10.85 -7.46
CA LEU A 91 4.15 10.94 -6.43
C LEU A 91 5.52 10.39 -6.87
N ALA A 92 5.69 9.93 -8.11
CA ALA A 92 6.95 9.34 -8.59
C ALA A 92 8.16 10.26 -8.38
N GLN A 93 8.00 11.55 -8.69
CA GLN A 93 9.07 12.56 -8.51
C GLN A 93 9.41 12.87 -7.05
N ARG A 94 8.72 12.25 -6.08
CA ARG A 94 8.92 12.45 -4.64
C ARG A 94 9.58 11.26 -3.97
N GLY A 95 10.21 10.39 -4.75
CA GLY A 95 10.94 9.22 -4.27
C GLY A 95 10.09 7.96 -4.15
N LEU A 96 8.92 7.92 -4.81
CA LEU A 96 8.11 6.71 -4.82
C LEU A 96 8.84 5.72 -5.73
N GLU A 97 9.11 4.53 -5.21
CA GLU A 97 9.85 3.48 -5.93
C GLU A 97 9.03 2.17 -5.98
N PRO A 98 9.21 1.34 -7.03
CA PRO A 98 8.59 0.02 -7.11
C PRO A 98 9.00 -0.89 -5.95
N TYR A 99 8.16 -1.89 -5.65
CA TYR A 99 8.40 -2.96 -4.68
C TYR A 99 8.59 -2.49 -3.23
N ALA A 100 8.14 -1.28 -2.92
CA ALA A 100 8.23 -0.70 -1.58
C ALA A 100 6.86 -0.21 -1.09
N VAL A 101 6.78 0.00 0.22
CA VAL A 101 5.57 0.49 0.90
C VAL A 101 5.83 1.91 1.42
N PHE A 102 4.87 2.80 1.23
CA PHE A 102 5.00 4.20 1.61
C PHE A 102 3.78 4.67 2.40
N GLU A 103 4.02 5.63 3.29
CA GLU A 103 2.99 6.47 3.88
C GLU A 103 3.07 7.86 3.26
N VAL A 104 1.93 8.43 2.86
CA VAL A 104 1.85 9.80 2.35
C VAL A 104 1.45 10.73 3.49
N GLU A 105 2.35 11.64 3.83
CA GLU A 105 2.12 12.70 4.79
C GLU A 105 1.47 13.91 4.12
N ASN A 106 0.67 14.66 4.88
CA ASN A 106 -0.16 15.76 4.36
C ASN A 106 -1.00 15.36 3.12
N SER A 107 -1.55 14.14 3.14
CA SER A 107 -2.26 13.55 2.01
C SER A 107 -3.42 14.41 1.52
N SER A 108 -3.30 14.86 0.27
CA SER A 108 -4.36 15.55 -0.48
C SER A 108 -5.60 14.68 -0.63
N TRP A 109 -5.45 13.34 -0.66
CA TRP A 109 -6.58 12.44 -0.71
C TRP A 109 -7.39 12.47 0.59
N ILE A 110 -6.72 12.48 1.75
CA ILE A 110 -7.39 12.64 3.04
C ILE A 110 -8.14 13.96 3.10
N TRP A 111 -7.52 15.07 2.67
CA TRP A 111 -8.20 16.37 2.63
C TRP A 111 -9.40 16.39 1.66
N ALA A 112 -9.30 15.70 0.53
CA ALA A 112 -10.42 15.60 -0.40
C ALA A 112 -11.60 14.83 0.24
N LEU A 113 -11.34 13.72 0.91
CA LEU A 113 -12.36 12.94 1.63
C LEU A 113 -12.96 13.73 2.80
N GLU A 114 -12.12 14.44 3.56
CA GLU A 114 -12.57 15.32 4.64
C GLU A 114 -13.52 16.42 4.12
N ARG A 115 -13.16 17.07 3.01
CA ARG A 115 -13.99 18.11 2.37
C ARG A 115 -15.36 17.58 1.98
N MET A 116 -15.46 16.34 1.49
CA MET A 116 -16.75 15.71 1.16
C MET A 116 -17.65 15.59 2.39
N HIS A 117 -17.08 15.45 3.59
CA HIS A 117 -17.82 15.34 4.85
C HIS A 117 -18.24 16.70 5.46
N THR A 118 -17.76 17.84 4.93
CA THR A 118 -18.03 19.18 5.49
C THR A 118 -19.50 19.59 5.49
N VAL A 119 -20.31 18.99 4.62
CA VAL A 119 -21.76 19.25 4.55
C VAL A 119 -22.54 18.62 5.71
N HIS A 120 -21.90 17.77 6.52
CA HIS A 120 -22.53 17.09 7.64
C HIS A 120 -22.67 18.03 8.85
N PRO A 121 -23.85 18.15 9.50
CA PRO A 121 -24.07 19.08 10.62
C PRO A 121 -23.15 18.88 11.83
N ASN A 122 -22.64 17.65 12.01
CA ASN A 122 -21.71 17.28 13.07
C ASN A 122 -20.27 17.10 12.57
N TYR A 123 -19.89 17.72 11.45
CA TYR A 123 -18.54 17.65 10.92
C TYR A 123 -17.51 18.05 11.98
N ARG A 124 -16.54 17.17 12.17
CA ARG A 124 -15.42 17.36 13.10
C ARG A 124 -14.13 17.02 12.35
N PRO A 125 -13.31 18.02 11.98
CA PRO A 125 -12.07 17.78 11.21
C PRO A 125 -11.12 16.82 11.93
N GLU A 126 -11.16 16.80 13.27
CA GLU A 126 -10.30 15.96 14.11
C GLU A 126 -10.54 14.46 13.88
N GLN A 127 -11.71 14.07 13.33
CA GLN A 127 -11.99 12.67 12.98
C GLN A 127 -11.10 12.16 11.85
N PHE A 128 -10.60 13.04 10.98
CA PHE A 128 -9.75 12.65 9.86
C PHE A 128 -8.27 12.53 10.25
N ALA A 129 -7.85 13.14 11.37
CA ALA A 129 -6.47 13.12 11.85
C ALA A 129 -5.96 11.72 12.22
N LYS A 130 -6.85 10.75 12.43
CA LYS A 130 -6.50 9.35 12.73
C LYS A 130 -6.18 8.52 11.46
N TYR A 131 -6.57 8.99 10.29
CA TYR A 131 -6.37 8.25 9.04
C TYR A 131 -4.99 8.50 8.47
N LYS A 132 -4.45 7.45 7.85
CA LYS A 132 -3.18 7.44 7.16
C LYS A 132 -3.42 7.03 5.71
N HIS A 133 -2.55 7.50 4.84
CA HIS A 133 -2.56 7.17 3.42
C HIS A 133 -1.39 6.25 3.12
N PHE A 134 -1.67 5.01 2.71
CA PHE A 134 -0.66 4.02 2.36
C PHE A 134 -0.61 3.76 0.87
N ILE A 135 0.58 3.50 0.36
CA ILE A 135 0.85 3.07 -1.02
C ILE A 135 1.71 1.81 -0.97
N PHE A 136 1.25 0.74 -1.62
CA PHE A 136 1.98 -0.49 -1.85
C PHE A 136 2.26 -0.58 -3.35
N ALA A 137 3.52 -0.46 -3.71
CA ALA A 137 3.98 -0.54 -5.09
C ALA A 137 4.35 -1.99 -5.42
N PHE A 138 3.49 -2.70 -6.16
CA PHE A 138 3.79 -4.06 -6.64
C PHE A 138 4.32 -4.02 -8.07
N HIS A 139 4.70 -5.20 -8.59
CA HIS A 139 5.18 -5.36 -9.97
C HIS A 139 4.14 -4.88 -10.98
N ASP A 140 2.96 -5.52 -11.05
CA ASP A 140 1.96 -5.23 -12.07
C ASP A 140 0.95 -4.13 -11.68
N SER A 141 0.97 -3.68 -10.43
CA SER A 141 -0.05 -2.78 -9.90
C SER A 141 0.41 -2.01 -8.67
N THR A 142 -0.29 -0.93 -8.38
CA THR A 142 -0.20 -0.16 -7.15
C THR A 142 -1.51 -0.30 -6.39
N PHE A 143 -1.40 -0.52 -5.08
CA PHE A 143 -2.53 -0.46 -4.16
C PHE A 143 -2.36 0.74 -3.24
N GLU A 144 -3.37 1.60 -3.15
CA GLU A 144 -3.41 2.73 -2.22
C GLU A 144 -4.63 2.62 -1.32
N CYS A 145 -4.52 3.02 -0.04
CA CYS A 145 -5.68 3.10 0.83
C CYS A 145 -5.60 4.23 1.87
N ILE A 146 -6.77 4.70 2.28
CA ILE A 146 -6.95 5.57 3.44
C ILE A 146 -7.55 4.76 4.57
N ALA A 147 -6.76 4.50 5.61
CA ALA A 147 -7.18 3.65 6.71
C ALA A 147 -6.38 3.94 7.98
N ARG A 148 -6.72 3.22 9.05
CA ARG A 148 -5.86 3.08 10.22
C ARG A 148 -5.10 1.77 10.07
N LEU A 149 -3.80 1.82 10.29
CA LEU A 149 -2.98 0.62 10.33
C LEU A 149 -2.87 0.15 11.78
N GLU A 150 -3.37 -1.05 12.06
CA GLU A 150 -3.06 -1.76 13.29
C GLU A 150 -1.96 -2.78 12.98
N TRP A 151 -0.71 -2.37 13.17
CA TRP A 151 0.41 -3.28 13.04
C TRP A 151 0.58 -4.10 14.33
N GLN A 152 0.44 -5.43 14.22
CA GLN A 152 0.85 -6.37 15.26
C GLN A 152 1.92 -7.29 14.67
N SER A 153 3.14 -7.23 15.19
CA SER A 153 4.18 -8.21 14.86
C SER A 153 3.78 -9.58 15.41
N ARG A 154 3.08 -10.39 14.61
CA ARG A 154 2.96 -11.82 14.88
C ARG A 154 3.98 -12.54 14.03
N LEU A 155 5.15 -12.76 14.61
CA LEU A 155 6.03 -13.86 14.18
C LEU A 155 5.25 -15.16 14.46
N SER A 156 4.87 -15.87 13.40
CA SER A 156 4.46 -17.28 13.50
C SER A 156 5.69 -18.17 13.55
#